data_AF-A0AAV5YYM0-F1
#
_entry.id   AF-A0AAV5YYM0-F1
#
_cell.length_a   1.000
_cell.length_b   1.000
_cell.length_c   1.000
_cell.angle_alpha   90.00
_cell.angle_beta   90.00
_cell.angle_gamma   90.00
#
_symmetry.space_group_name_H-M   'P 1'
#
loop_
_entity.id
_entity.type
_entity.pdbx_description
1 polymer ?
#
loop_
_entity_poly.entity_id
_entity_poly.type
_entity_poly.pdbx_seq_one_letter_code
_entity_poly.pdbx_strand_id
1 'polypeptide(L)'
;MDYLDRLSRFVVDTSLESLTGAAMRAARLVLLDTIGAMVAGSALPENRRLAESMHGRGSRAAATLIGHGGRVDPLLATFANATAGVALEVDEGSRLGGGHPAIHVAPAALAVAEDVGADGRRLLESLIAGYEICSRLGSATTPRSNVHSHGTWGTIGTAVAVAKLAGLDEAGVRSVINLSASMSPANTWTTALQGATIRNAYPGRSGLDGILAVDLHRAGFIGLPDAPSDVYGTILADRFEPERALEGLGGPLRIEQNYFKLYACCRYNHFALDALLPMARAGRVRAADVER
;
A
#
# COMPACT_ATOMS: atom_id res chain seq x y z
N MET A 1 -8.94 -6.79 25.84
CA MET A 1 -8.23 -6.09 24.77
C MET A 1 -7.71 -7.14 23.82
N ASP A 2 -8.37 -7.31 22.68
CA ASP A 2 -7.98 -8.28 21.65
C ASP A 2 -6.90 -7.70 20.72
N TYR A 3 -6.58 -8.42 19.63
CA TYR A 3 -5.53 -7.98 18.69
C TYR A 3 -5.91 -6.69 17.94
N LEU A 4 -7.18 -6.53 17.56
CA LEU A 4 -7.66 -5.34 16.86
C LEU A 4 -7.64 -4.11 17.77
N ASP A 5 -7.95 -4.27 19.06
CA ASP A 5 -7.82 -3.18 20.04
C ASP A 5 -6.35 -2.71 20.13
N ARG A 6 -5.41 -3.66 20.19
CA ARG A 6 -3.96 -3.35 20.27
C ARG A 6 -3.45 -2.66 19.00
N LEU A 7 -3.89 -3.12 17.82
CA LEU A 7 -3.55 -2.47 16.55
C LEU A 7 -4.15 -1.06 16.47
N SER A 8 -5.40 -0.89 16.89
CA SER A 8 -6.11 0.39 16.87
C SER A 8 -5.45 1.40 17.80
N ARG A 9 -5.08 0.97 19.01
CA ARG A 9 -4.30 1.78 19.95
C ARG A 9 -2.94 2.19 19.38
N PHE A 10 -2.22 1.28 18.74
CA PHE A 10 -0.95 1.63 18.08
C PHE A 10 -1.13 2.76 17.05
N VAL A 11 -2.20 2.71 16.25
CA VAL A 11 -2.50 3.76 15.25
C VAL A 11 -2.71 5.11 15.92
N VAL A 12 -3.53 5.15 16.98
CA VAL A 12 -3.80 6.38 17.74
C VAL A 12 -2.52 6.91 18.39
N ASP A 13 -1.73 6.04 19.02
CA ASP A 13 -0.49 6.39 19.73
C ASP A 13 0.69 6.74 18.81
N THR A 14 0.63 6.41 17.52
CA THR A 14 1.69 6.76 16.54
C THR A 14 1.82 8.28 16.42
N SER A 15 2.96 8.83 16.84
CA SER A 15 3.25 10.26 16.80
C SER A 15 4.72 10.50 16.46
N LEU A 16 5.07 11.53 15.70
CA LEU A 16 6.47 11.74 15.32
C LEU A 16 7.42 11.93 16.51
N GLU A 17 6.96 12.42 17.67
CA GLU A 17 7.81 12.53 18.87
C GLU A 17 8.19 11.17 19.47
N SER A 18 7.36 10.14 19.28
CA SER A 18 7.63 8.81 19.83
C SER A 18 8.51 7.95 18.92
N LEU A 19 8.88 8.47 17.74
CA LEU A 19 9.65 7.73 16.74
C LEU A 19 11.16 7.89 16.90
N THR A 20 11.88 6.81 16.65
CA THR A 20 13.35 6.84 16.55
C THR A 20 13.79 7.60 15.29
N GLY A 21 15.04 8.08 15.29
CA GLY A 21 15.62 8.68 14.09
C GLY A 21 15.73 7.71 12.91
N ALA A 22 15.81 6.41 13.17
CA ALA A 22 15.81 5.36 12.16
C ALA A 22 14.42 5.21 11.50
N ALA A 23 13.35 5.13 12.31
CA ALA A 23 11.97 5.12 11.84
C ALA A 23 11.63 6.34 10.96
N MET A 24 12.02 7.54 11.41
CA MET A 24 11.82 8.77 10.64
C MET A 24 12.53 8.74 9.28
N ARG A 25 13.78 8.25 9.26
CA ARG A 25 14.57 8.17 8.03
C ARG A 25 13.97 7.15 7.08
N ALA A 26 13.56 5.99 7.58
CA ALA A 26 12.89 4.96 6.80
C ALA A 26 11.59 5.48 6.17
N ALA A 27 10.72 6.14 6.95
CA ALA A 27 9.47 6.71 6.46
C ALA A 27 9.67 7.74 5.32
N ARG A 28 10.68 8.61 5.45
CA ARG A 28 11.02 9.58 4.40
C ARG A 28 11.55 8.92 3.14
N LEU A 29 12.40 7.91 3.27
CA LEU A 29 12.93 7.16 2.12
C LEU A 29 11.83 6.37 1.42
N VAL A 30 10.94 5.71 2.17
CA VAL A 30 9.78 4.99 1.64
C VAL A 30 8.84 5.94 0.90
N LEU A 31 8.54 7.11 1.45
CA LEU A 31 7.70 8.09 0.78
C LEU A 31 8.36 8.60 -0.51
N LEU A 32 9.67 8.89 -0.47
CA LEU A 32 10.42 9.36 -1.64
C LEU A 32 10.48 8.30 -2.75
N ASP A 33 10.77 7.05 -2.40
CA ASP A 33 10.77 5.91 -3.33
C ASP A 33 9.40 5.73 -3.99
N THR A 34 8.34 5.72 -3.18
CA THR A 34 6.96 5.55 -3.67
C THR A 34 6.58 6.69 -4.62
N ILE A 35 6.90 7.95 -4.29
CA ILE A 35 6.66 9.09 -5.20
C ILE A 35 7.47 8.94 -6.48
N GLY A 36 8.74 8.52 -6.38
CA GLY A 36 9.58 8.25 -7.55
C GLY A 36 8.98 7.19 -8.47
N ALA A 37 8.46 6.10 -7.91
CA ALA A 37 7.75 5.06 -8.64
C ALA A 37 6.48 5.60 -9.32
N MET A 38 5.69 6.42 -8.61
CA MET A 38 4.49 7.07 -9.16
C MET A 38 4.83 7.99 -10.34
N VAL A 39 5.84 8.84 -10.20
CA VAL A 39 6.31 9.73 -11.28
C VAL A 39 6.80 8.92 -12.48
N ALA A 40 7.66 7.91 -12.26
CA ALA A 40 8.19 7.10 -13.34
C ALA A 40 7.09 6.33 -14.08
N GLY A 41 6.16 5.73 -13.35
CA GLY A 41 5.04 4.99 -13.93
C GLY A 41 3.99 5.88 -14.59
N SER A 42 3.84 7.14 -14.17
CA SER A 42 2.90 8.10 -14.77
C SER A 42 3.21 8.36 -16.26
N ALA A 43 4.47 8.22 -16.66
CA ALA A 43 4.90 8.44 -18.03
C ALA A 43 4.42 7.36 -19.02
N LEU A 44 3.93 6.21 -18.52
CA LEU A 44 3.42 5.14 -19.38
C LEU A 44 2.14 5.59 -20.12
N PRO A 45 1.97 5.23 -21.42
CA PRO A 45 0.88 5.75 -22.24
C PRO A 45 -0.53 5.49 -21.65
N GLU A 46 -0.77 4.32 -21.09
CA GLU A 46 -2.03 3.94 -20.45
C GLU A 46 -2.30 4.74 -19.17
N ASN A 47 -1.28 5.02 -18.36
CA ASN A 47 -1.42 5.80 -17.14
C ASN A 47 -1.65 7.28 -17.46
N ARG A 48 -0.99 7.80 -18.48
CA ARG A 48 -1.26 9.14 -19.02
C ARG A 48 -2.72 9.28 -19.49
N ARG A 49 -3.20 8.34 -20.30
CA ARG A 49 -4.61 8.36 -20.75
C ARG A 49 -5.59 8.21 -19.59
N LEU A 50 -5.26 7.38 -18.59
CA LEU A 50 -6.06 7.24 -17.38
C LEU A 50 -6.13 8.59 -16.64
N ALA A 51 -5.01 9.25 -16.37
CA ALA A 51 -4.96 10.53 -15.69
C ALA A 51 -5.70 11.63 -16.46
N GLU A 52 -5.50 11.72 -17.79
CA GLU A 52 -6.25 12.63 -18.67
C GLU A 52 -7.76 12.40 -18.54
N SER A 53 -8.21 11.14 -18.52
CA SER A 53 -9.63 10.82 -18.39
C SER A 53 -10.27 11.22 -17.05
N MET A 54 -9.47 11.41 -15.99
CA MET A 54 -9.95 11.79 -14.66
C MET A 54 -10.16 13.30 -14.48
N HIS A 55 -9.61 14.13 -15.38
CA HIS A 55 -9.80 15.57 -15.31
C HIS A 55 -11.28 15.95 -15.40
N GLY A 56 -11.72 16.89 -14.56
CA GLY A 56 -13.11 17.34 -14.52
C GLY A 56 -14.12 16.32 -13.97
N ARG A 57 -13.67 15.16 -13.47
CA ARG A 57 -14.51 14.20 -12.76
C ARG A 57 -14.45 14.42 -11.25
N GLY A 58 -15.52 14.01 -10.58
CA GLY A 58 -15.64 14.05 -9.12
C GLY A 58 -16.19 15.39 -8.62
N SER A 59 -16.23 15.52 -7.29
CA SER A 59 -16.93 16.62 -6.63
C SER A 59 -16.04 17.83 -6.37
N ARG A 60 -14.73 17.61 -6.19
CA ARG A 60 -13.76 18.64 -5.82
C ARG A 60 -12.36 18.30 -6.32
N ALA A 61 -11.71 19.24 -7.00
CA ALA A 61 -10.32 19.09 -7.44
C ALA A 61 -9.33 19.49 -6.32
N ALA A 62 -9.02 18.58 -5.41
CA ALA A 62 -8.19 18.87 -4.23
C ALA A 62 -6.84 18.15 -4.21
N ALA A 63 -6.72 16.99 -4.86
CA ALA A 63 -5.55 16.13 -4.80
C ALA A 63 -4.78 16.07 -6.12
N THR A 64 -3.46 16.07 -6.06
CA THR A 64 -2.54 16.14 -7.19
C THR A 64 -2.51 14.84 -8.00
N LEU A 65 -2.63 14.95 -9.33
CA LEU A 65 -2.26 13.88 -10.25
C LEU A 65 -0.76 13.91 -10.48
N ILE A 66 -0.03 13.00 -9.83
CA ILE A 66 1.44 12.98 -9.86
C ILE A 66 1.91 12.72 -11.29
N GLY A 67 2.81 13.58 -11.78
CA GLY A 67 3.39 13.48 -13.13
C GLY A 67 2.56 14.06 -14.27
N HIS A 68 1.32 14.51 -14.03
CA HIS A 68 0.42 15.00 -15.08
C HIS A 68 0.04 16.47 -14.97
N GLY A 69 0.31 17.10 -13.81
CA GLY A 69 -0.17 18.46 -13.53
C GLY A 69 -1.67 18.47 -13.25
N GLY A 70 -2.11 19.46 -12.48
CA GLY A 70 -3.52 19.58 -12.09
C GLY A 70 -3.90 18.77 -10.84
N ARG A 71 -5.16 18.97 -10.43
CA ARG A 71 -5.77 18.33 -9.26
C ARG A 71 -7.11 17.74 -9.63
N VAL A 72 -7.48 16.66 -8.95
CA VAL A 72 -8.76 15.96 -9.10
C VAL A 72 -9.30 15.56 -7.73
N ASP A 73 -10.43 14.86 -7.73
CA ASP A 73 -11.01 14.26 -6.54
C ASP A 73 -10.01 13.31 -5.86
N PRO A 74 -9.87 13.34 -4.52
CA PRO A 74 -8.90 12.51 -3.79
C PRO A 74 -9.01 11.02 -4.10
N LEU A 75 -10.22 10.50 -4.34
CA LEU A 75 -10.42 9.12 -4.75
C LEU A 75 -9.77 8.85 -6.11
N LEU A 76 -9.98 9.74 -7.08
CA LEU A 76 -9.44 9.60 -8.42
C LEU A 76 -7.91 9.77 -8.45
N ALA A 77 -7.39 10.73 -7.67
CA ALA A 77 -5.95 10.92 -7.52
C ALA A 77 -5.29 9.68 -6.90
N THR A 78 -5.91 9.12 -5.83
CA THR A 78 -5.47 7.87 -5.21
C THR A 78 -5.40 6.74 -6.23
N PHE A 79 -6.48 6.53 -6.99
CA PHE A 79 -6.54 5.46 -7.98
C PHE A 79 -5.47 5.60 -9.06
N ALA A 80 -5.34 6.79 -9.65
CA ALA A 80 -4.37 7.05 -10.72
C ALA A 80 -2.92 6.95 -10.23
N ASN A 81 -2.60 7.59 -9.10
CA ASN A 81 -1.25 7.62 -8.55
C ASN A 81 -0.79 6.22 -8.11
N ALA A 82 -1.64 5.46 -7.43
CA ALA A 82 -1.33 4.08 -7.03
C ALA A 82 -1.14 3.15 -8.24
N THR A 83 -1.98 3.29 -9.26
CA THR A 83 -1.87 2.53 -10.51
C THR A 83 -0.55 2.82 -11.22
N ALA A 84 -0.17 4.10 -11.28
CA ALA A 84 1.12 4.51 -11.83
C ALA A 84 2.29 3.92 -11.04
N GLY A 85 2.28 4.00 -9.70
CA GLY A 85 3.43 3.61 -8.89
C GLY A 85 3.79 2.13 -8.92
N VAL A 86 2.84 1.24 -9.25
CA VAL A 86 3.13 -0.20 -9.43
C VAL A 86 3.52 -0.56 -10.86
N ALA A 87 3.26 0.31 -11.83
CA ALA A 87 3.29 -0.08 -13.25
C ALA A 87 4.67 -0.51 -13.77
N LEU A 88 5.75 0.01 -13.17
CA LEU A 88 7.14 -0.35 -13.49
C LEU A 88 7.73 -1.39 -12.54
N GLU A 89 6.97 -1.84 -11.53
CA GLU A 89 7.40 -2.80 -10.51
C GLU A 89 8.69 -2.40 -9.77
N VAL A 90 8.94 -1.10 -9.59
CA VAL A 90 10.10 -0.54 -8.86
C VAL A 90 9.78 -0.11 -7.43
N ASP A 91 8.51 -0.15 -7.05
CA ASP A 91 8.03 0.17 -5.71
C ASP A 91 8.67 -0.72 -4.62
N GLU A 92 8.97 -0.10 -3.47
CA GLU A 92 9.44 -0.78 -2.26
C GLU A 92 8.59 -2.01 -1.91
N GLY A 93 9.16 -2.97 -1.19
CA GLY A 93 8.35 -3.99 -0.55
C GLY A 93 8.76 -4.33 0.88
N SER A 94 7.86 -5.05 1.55
CA SER A 94 8.06 -5.52 2.92
C SER A 94 8.70 -6.90 2.96
N ARG A 95 9.77 -7.06 3.76
CA ARG A 95 10.39 -8.38 4.00
C ARG A 95 9.49 -9.31 4.79
N LEU A 96 8.68 -8.77 5.69
CA LEU A 96 7.93 -9.55 6.66
C LEU A 96 6.44 -9.65 6.30
N GLY A 97 5.86 -8.61 5.72
CA GLY A 97 4.42 -8.53 5.44
C GLY A 97 3.96 -9.25 4.17
N GLY A 98 4.89 -9.58 3.29
CA GLY A 98 4.53 -9.93 1.91
C GLY A 98 3.96 -8.73 1.16
N GLY A 99 4.38 -8.54 -0.09
CA GLY A 99 3.88 -7.45 -0.92
C GLY A 99 4.51 -6.08 -0.63
N HIS A 100 3.74 -5.03 -0.93
CA HIS A 100 4.21 -3.66 -1.16
C HIS A 100 3.37 -2.64 -0.38
N PRO A 101 3.54 -2.52 0.96
CA PRO A 101 2.62 -1.72 1.77
C PRO A 101 2.56 -0.24 1.38
N ALA A 102 3.70 0.38 1.04
CA ALA A 102 3.74 1.82 0.80
C ALA A 102 2.90 2.26 -0.40
N ILE A 103 2.88 1.50 -1.50
CA ILE A 103 2.11 1.89 -2.67
C ILE A 103 0.59 1.74 -2.49
N HIS A 104 0.15 0.95 -1.51
CA HIS A 104 -1.26 0.91 -1.13
C HIS A 104 -1.61 2.14 -0.28
N VAL A 105 -0.72 2.52 0.64
CA VAL A 105 -1.00 3.53 1.68
C VAL A 105 -0.71 4.96 1.20
N ALA A 106 0.47 5.19 0.62
CA ALA A 106 1.00 6.53 0.35
C ALA A 106 0.16 7.33 -0.66
N PRO A 107 -0.37 6.76 -1.76
CA PRO A 107 -1.17 7.53 -2.71
C PRO A 107 -2.43 8.12 -2.07
N ALA A 108 -3.12 7.33 -1.25
CA ALA A 108 -4.31 7.77 -0.51
C ALA A 108 -3.95 8.76 0.60
N ALA A 109 -2.88 8.49 1.36
CA ALA A 109 -2.41 9.38 2.41
C ALA A 109 -2.04 10.77 1.84
N LEU A 110 -1.35 10.82 0.70
CA LEU A 110 -1.03 12.06 -0.01
C LEU A 110 -2.30 12.79 -0.47
N ALA A 111 -3.20 12.10 -1.18
CA ALA A 111 -4.40 12.69 -1.74
C ALA A 111 -5.34 13.25 -0.65
N VAL A 112 -5.54 12.48 0.43
CA VAL A 112 -6.38 12.91 1.56
C VAL A 112 -5.68 13.99 2.38
N ALA A 113 -4.36 13.93 2.57
CA ALA A 113 -3.62 15.00 3.26
C ALA A 113 -3.76 16.34 2.53
N GLU A 114 -3.66 16.36 1.20
CA GLU A 114 -3.92 17.57 0.40
C GLU A 114 -5.36 18.06 0.55
N ASP A 115 -6.33 17.13 0.55
CA ASP A 115 -7.76 17.43 0.64
C ASP A 115 -8.18 18.08 1.96
N VAL A 116 -7.57 17.65 3.08
CA VAL A 116 -7.85 18.17 4.42
C VAL A 116 -6.85 19.24 4.88
N GLY A 117 -5.89 19.61 4.04
CA GLY A 117 -4.85 20.58 4.38
C GLY A 117 -3.91 20.12 5.51
N ALA A 118 -3.62 18.81 5.58
CA ALA A 118 -2.69 18.27 6.55
C ALA A 118 -1.24 18.65 6.21
N ASP A 119 -0.43 18.86 7.24
CA ASP A 119 1.00 19.12 7.08
C ASP A 119 1.80 17.82 6.84
N GLY A 120 3.09 17.98 6.50
CA GLY A 120 3.97 16.84 6.27
C GLY A 120 4.14 15.94 7.50
N ARG A 121 3.89 16.46 8.70
CA ARG A 121 3.97 15.69 9.93
C ARG A 121 2.81 14.70 10.03
N ARG A 122 1.58 15.18 9.89
CA ARG A 122 0.38 14.33 9.91
C ARG A 122 0.39 13.31 8.77
N LEU A 123 0.89 13.71 7.60
CA LEU A 123 1.13 12.80 6.48
C LEU A 123 2.05 11.64 6.89
N LEU A 124 3.22 11.94 7.47
CA LEU A 124 4.17 10.90 7.87
C LEU A 124 3.62 9.97 8.95
N GLU A 125 2.91 10.49 9.96
CA GLU A 125 2.26 9.69 10.99
C GLU A 125 1.22 8.73 10.39
N SER A 126 0.40 9.22 9.44
CA SER A 126 -0.58 8.40 8.74
C SER A 126 0.05 7.31 7.87
N LEU A 127 1.14 7.65 7.16
CA LEU A 127 1.87 6.71 6.32
C LEU A 127 2.47 5.59 7.17
N ILE A 128 3.09 5.94 8.29
CA ILE A 128 3.69 4.98 9.21
C ILE A 128 2.62 4.06 9.80
N ALA A 129 1.52 4.63 10.31
CA ALA A 129 0.44 3.84 10.89
C ALA A 129 -0.17 2.88 9.86
N GLY A 130 -0.52 3.39 8.66
CA GLY A 130 -1.08 2.56 7.59
C GLY A 130 -0.12 1.48 7.10
N TYR A 131 1.16 1.83 6.91
CA TYR A 131 2.21 0.88 6.52
C TYR A 131 2.34 -0.24 7.56
N GLU A 132 2.39 0.12 8.84
CA GLU A 132 2.57 -0.83 9.93
C GLU A 132 1.43 -1.84 9.96
N ILE A 133 0.18 -1.38 9.93
CA ILE A 133 -1.00 -2.25 9.96
C ILE A 133 -1.07 -3.11 8.69
N CYS A 134 -0.86 -2.52 7.51
CA CYS A 134 -0.83 -3.24 6.25
C CYS A 134 0.20 -4.37 6.27
N SER A 135 1.42 -4.08 6.70
CA SER A 135 2.49 -5.09 6.74
C SER A 135 2.21 -6.18 7.79
N ARG A 136 1.61 -5.85 8.94
CA ARG A 136 1.30 -6.82 9.99
C ARG A 136 0.19 -7.78 9.61
N LEU A 137 -0.87 -7.26 9.01
CA LEU A 137 -1.97 -8.09 8.53
C LEU A 137 -1.49 -8.97 7.37
N GLY A 138 -0.68 -8.45 6.46
CA GLY A 138 -0.03 -9.28 5.45
C GLY A 138 0.83 -10.41 6.03
N SER A 139 1.63 -10.15 7.08
CA SER A 139 2.40 -11.19 7.78
C SER A 139 1.52 -12.26 8.44
N ALA A 140 0.31 -11.88 8.86
CA ALA A 140 -0.64 -12.76 9.51
C ALA A 140 -1.48 -13.57 8.52
N THR A 141 -1.43 -13.26 7.23
CA THR A 141 -2.25 -13.87 6.19
C THR A 141 -1.43 -14.83 5.32
N THR A 142 -1.90 -16.06 5.19
CA THR A 142 -1.44 -16.99 4.13
C THR A 142 -2.47 -16.99 3.01
N PRO A 143 -2.30 -16.16 1.95
CA PRO A 143 -3.27 -16.06 0.85
C PRO A 143 -3.43 -17.40 0.13
N ARG A 144 -4.62 -17.63 -0.42
CA ARG A 144 -4.84 -18.75 -1.33
C ARG A 144 -3.92 -18.62 -2.52
N SER A 145 -3.47 -19.74 -3.09
CA SER A 145 -2.46 -19.76 -4.17
C SER A 145 -2.84 -18.94 -5.41
N ASN A 146 -4.14 -18.78 -5.69
CA ASN A 146 -4.65 -18.00 -6.82
C ASN A 146 -5.00 -16.54 -6.48
N VAL A 147 -4.92 -16.13 -5.20
CA VAL A 147 -5.20 -14.77 -4.74
C VAL A 147 -3.91 -13.95 -4.71
N HIS A 148 -3.87 -12.88 -5.49
CA HIS A 148 -2.77 -11.93 -5.54
C HIS A 148 -2.83 -10.98 -4.34
N SER A 149 -1.69 -10.75 -3.68
CA SER A 149 -1.60 -9.91 -2.48
C SER A 149 -1.80 -8.41 -2.73
N HIS A 150 -1.40 -7.89 -3.90
CA HIS A 150 -1.76 -6.52 -4.27
C HIS A 150 -3.26 -6.29 -4.26
N GLY A 151 -3.65 -5.21 -3.60
CA GLY A 151 -5.00 -4.76 -3.46
C GLY A 151 -5.82 -5.48 -2.38
N THR A 152 -5.29 -6.49 -1.68
CA THR A 152 -6.07 -7.21 -0.64
C THR A 152 -6.05 -6.43 0.69
N TRP A 153 -5.14 -6.75 1.61
CA TRP A 153 -5.00 -6.09 2.92
C TRP A 153 -4.47 -4.65 2.83
N GLY A 154 -4.04 -4.20 1.64
CA GLY A 154 -3.80 -2.79 1.36
C GLY A 154 -5.02 -1.89 1.61
N THR A 155 -6.22 -2.47 1.60
CA THR A 155 -7.49 -1.75 1.79
C THR A 155 -7.58 -1.27 3.23
N ILE A 156 -7.20 -2.15 4.17
CA ILE A 156 -7.09 -1.83 5.59
C ILE A 156 -5.95 -0.85 5.84
N GLY A 157 -4.79 -1.06 5.22
CA GLY A 157 -3.65 -0.14 5.31
C GLY A 157 -4.03 1.30 4.94
N THR A 158 -4.76 1.45 3.84
CA THR A 158 -5.29 2.73 3.40
C THR A 158 -6.30 3.30 4.39
N ALA A 159 -7.31 2.51 4.78
CA ALA A 159 -8.35 2.95 5.71
C ALA A 159 -7.75 3.45 7.04
N VAL A 160 -6.72 2.78 7.54
CA VAL A 160 -5.99 3.19 8.75
C VAL A 160 -5.27 4.51 8.56
N ALA A 161 -4.58 4.73 7.44
CA ALA A 161 -3.92 6.01 7.18
C ALA A 161 -4.93 7.16 7.08
N VAL A 162 -6.05 6.93 6.39
CA VAL A 162 -7.14 7.91 6.26
C VAL A 162 -7.79 8.17 7.61
N ALA A 163 -8.01 7.15 8.44
CA ALA A 163 -8.52 7.32 9.80
C ALA A 163 -7.55 8.10 10.71
N LYS A 164 -6.24 7.88 10.57
CA LYS A 164 -5.22 8.67 11.28
C LYS A 164 -5.24 10.14 10.84
N LEU A 165 -5.37 10.41 9.54
CA LEU A 165 -5.56 11.77 9.02
C LEU A 165 -6.89 12.38 9.51
N ALA A 166 -7.96 11.59 9.61
CA ALA A 166 -9.25 12.02 10.11
C ALA A 166 -9.29 12.25 11.64
N GLY A 167 -8.27 11.81 12.37
CA GLY A 167 -8.20 11.94 13.83
C GLY A 167 -9.21 11.04 14.56
N LEU A 168 -9.52 9.86 14.01
CA LEU A 168 -10.40 8.91 14.69
C LEU A 168 -9.75 8.37 15.97
N ASP A 169 -10.58 8.06 16.97
CA ASP A 169 -10.17 7.40 18.21
C ASP A 169 -10.00 5.88 18.02
N GLU A 170 -9.64 5.16 19.09
CA GLU A 170 -9.38 3.71 19.03
C GLU A 170 -10.60 2.93 18.51
N ALA A 171 -11.81 3.31 18.93
CA ALA A 171 -13.04 2.68 18.49
C ALA A 171 -13.33 2.94 17.00
N GLY A 172 -13.07 4.17 16.54
CA GLY A 172 -13.17 4.54 15.13
C GLY A 172 -12.17 3.81 14.26
N VAL A 173 -10.90 3.70 14.69
CA VAL A 173 -9.86 2.93 13.98
C VAL A 173 -10.27 1.45 13.88
N ARG A 174 -10.73 0.84 14.98
CA ARG A 174 -11.21 -0.54 14.97
C ARG A 174 -12.37 -0.72 13.97
N SER A 175 -13.32 0.21 13.99
CA SER A 175 -14.48 0.19 13.09
C SER A 175 -14.07 0.22 11.63
N VAL A 176 -13.14 1.11 11.24
CA VAL A 176 -12.70 1.19 9.83
C VAL A 176 -11.85 0.00 9.42
N ILE A 177 -11.07 -0.61 10.31
CA ILE A 177 -10.35 -1.87 10.02
C ILE A 177 -11.37 -2.96 9.65
N ASN A 178 -12.44 -3.08 10.42
CA ASN A 178 -13.47 -4.07 10.17
C ASN A 178 -14.28 -3.80 8.88
N LEU A 179 -14.68 -2.55 8.63
CA LEU A 179 -15.39 -2.18 7.40
C LEU A 179 -14.52 -2.42 6.15
N SER A 180 -13.26 -1.99 6.18
CA SER A 180 -12.34 -2.12 5.05
C SER A 180 -11.92 -3.55 4.76
N ALA A 181 -11.82 -4.42 5.77
CA ALA A 181 -11.56 -5.84 5.58
C ALA A 181 -12.66 -6.49 4.71
N SER A 182 -13.94 -6.20 5.01
CA SER A 182 -15.09 -6.71 4.24
C SER A 182 -15.18 -6.18 2.81
N MET A 183 -14.44 -5.12 2.48
CA MET A 183 -14.39 -4.53 1.14
C MET A 183 -13.15 -4.96 0.35
N SER A 184 -12.25 -5.76 0.95
CA SER A 184 -11.01 -6.16 0.30
C SER A 184 -11.26 -6.99 -0.97
N PRO A 185 -10.74 -6.59 -2.14
CA PRO A 185 -10.98 -7.30 -3.39
C PRO A 185 -10.23 -8.64 -3.47
N ALA A 186 -10.88 -9.64 -4.07
CA ALA A 186 -10.23 -10.86 -4.51
C ALA A 186 -9.55 -10.63 -5.89
N ASN A 187 -8.23 -10.50 -5.88
CA ASN A 187 -7.44 -10.30 -7.10
C ASN A 187 -6.75 -11.60 -7.53
N THR A 188 -6.61 -11.87 -8.83
CA THR A 188 -6.03 -13.12 -9.33
C THR A 188 -4.53 -12.99 -9.62
N TRP A 189 -3.75 -14.05 -9.36
CA TRP A 189 -2.35 -14.15 -9.80
C TRP A 189 -2.18 -14.28 -11.31
N THR A 190 -3.20 -14.77 -12.03
CA THR A 190 -3.12 -15.04 -13.47
C THR A 190 -2.76 -13.79 -14.29
N THR A 191 -3.19 -12.61 -13.85
CA THR A 191 -2.89 -11.35 -14.54
C THR A 191 -1.39 -11.04 -14.54
N ALA A 192 -0.69 -11.29 -13.43
CA ALA A 192 0.76 -11.12 -13.35
C ALA A 192 1.49 -12.14 -14.24
N LEU A 193 1.01 -13.39 -14.29
CA LEU A 193 1.62 -14.45 -15.11
C LEU A 193 1.44 -14.23 -16.61
N GLN A 194 0.34 -13.60 -17.01
CA GLN A 194 0.03 -13.30 -18.42
C GLN A 194 0.50 -11.91 -18.86
N GLY A 195 1.10 -11.11 -17.97
CA GLY A 195 1.48 -9.72 -18.28
C GLY A 195 0.29 -8.79 -18.49
N ALA A 196 -0.88 -9.12 -17.93
CA ALA A 196 -2.07 -8.29 -18.04
C ALA A 196 -1.98 -7.05 -17.13
N THR A 197 -1.97 -5.87 -17.73
CA THR A 197 -1.71 -4.58 -17.05
C THR A 197 -2.77 -4.19 -16.02
N ILE A 198 -3.95 -4.80 -16.05
CA ILE A 198 -5.01 -4.57 -15.04
C ILE A 198 -4.54 -4.84 -13.60
N ARG A 199 -3.53 -5.70 -13.41
CA ARG A 199 -2.89 -5.93 -12.11
C ARG A 199 -2.40 -4.63 -11.46
N ASN A 200 -1.95 -3.67 -12.26
CA ASN A 200 -1.45 -2.39 -11.77
C ASN A 200 -2.54 -1.55 -11.11
N ALA A 201 -3.82 -1.77 -11.45
CA ALA A 201 -4.94 -1.05 -10.83
C ALA A 201 -5.34 -1.61 -9.46
N TYR A 202 -4.81 -2.76 -9.02
CA TYR A 202 -5.21 -3.41 -7.77
C TYR A 202 -4.97 -2.54 -6.53
N PRO A 203 -3.80 -1.88 -6.36
CA PRO A 203 -3.57 -0.97 -5.24
C PRO A 203 -4.45 0.28 -5.32
N GLY A 204 -4.71 0.80 -6.52
CA GLY A 204 -5.60 1.94 -6.71
C GLY A 204 -7.03 1.64 -6.28
N ARG A 205 -7.58 0.48 -6.65
CA ARG A 205 -8.91 0.02 -6.21
C ARG A 205 -8.97 -0.12 -4.69
N SER A 206 -7.96 -0.76 -4.11
CA SER A 206 -7.84 -0.92 -2.66
C SER A 206 -7.76 0.42 -1.92
N GLY A 207 -7.10 1.42 -2.53
CA GLY A 207 -7.05 2.78 -2.00
C GLY A 207 -8.42 3.47 -1.99
N LEU A 208 -9.22 3.28 -3.05
CA LEU A 208 -10.61 3.78 -3.11
C LEU A 208 -11.45 3.16 -1.99
N ASP A 209 -11.41 1.84 -1.87
CA ASP A 209 -12.19 1.09 -0.89
C ASP A 209 -11.80 1.48 0.54
N GLY A 210 -10.50 1.75 0.79
CA GLY A 210 -10.01 2.21 2.09
C GLY A 210 -10.46 3.62 2.47
N ILE A 211 -10.48 4.57 1.53
CA ILE A 211 -11.04 5.92 1.78
C ILE A 211 -12.54 5.80 2.07
N LEU A 212 -13.27 5.04 1.24
CA LEU A 212 -14.71 4.82 1.39
C LEU A 212 -15.06 4.19 2.75
N ALA A 213 -14.22 3.30 3.30
CA ALA A 213 -14.45 2.72 4.62
C ALA A 213 -14.53 3.77 5.75
N VAL A 214 -13.79 4.88 5.66
CA VAL A 214 -13.87 5.98 6.63
C VAL A 214 -15.16 6.77 6.47
N ASP A 215 -15.63 6.96 5.24
CA ASP A 215 -16.91 7.62 4.97
C ASP A 215 -18.10 6.76 5.42
N LEU A 216 -18.02 5.44 5.23
CA LEU A 216 -19.00 4.48 5.75
C LEU A 216 -19.05 4.51 7.28
N HIS A 217 -17.89 4.56 7.94
CA HIS A 217 -17.83 4.72 9.39
C HIS A 217 -18.53 6.00 9.86
N ARG A 218 -18.25 7.14 9.20
CA ARG A 218 -18.91 8.43 9.51
C ARG A 218 -20.42 8.39 9.28
N ALA A 219 -20.88 7.59 8.32
CA ALA A 219 -22.29 7.39 8.04
C ALA A 219 -22.98 6.39 8.99
N GLY A 220 -22.25 5.79 9.93
CA GLY A 220 -22.79 4.87 10.95
C GLY A 220 -22.95 3.42 10.47
N PHE A 221 -22.26 3.03 9.39
CA PHE A 221 -22.22 1.63 8.98
C PHE A 221 -21.42 0.81 9.99
N ILE A 222 -21.87 -0.43 10.20
CA ILE A 222 -21.25 -1.37 11.14
C ILE A 222 -20.65 -2.55 10.37
N GLY A 223 -19.42 -2.93 10.72
CA GLY A 223 -18.74 -4.11 10.19
C GLY A 223 -18.85 -5.31 11.14
N LEU A 224 -18.38 -6.48 10.70
CA LEU A 224 -18.23 -7.63 11.59
C LEU A 224 -17.21 -7.30 12.70
N PRO A 225 -17.40 -7.75 13.95
CA PRO A 225 -16.50 -7.40 15.07
C PRO A 225 -15.03 -7.82 14.89
N ASP A 226 -14.76 -8.82 14.04
CA ASP A 226 -13.44 -9.31 13.64
C ASP A 226 -13.45 -9.72 12.15
N ALA A 227 -13.73 -8.75 11.29
CA ALA A 227 -13.80 -8.97 9.84
C ALA A 227 -12.50 -9.48 9.20
N PRO A 228 -11.28 -9.09 9.64
CA PRO A 228 -10.04 -9.66 9.09
C PRO A 228 -9.94 -11.17 9.29
N SER A 229 -10.29 -11.70 10.47
CA SER A 229 -10.29 -13.15 10.70
C SER A 229 -11.31 -13.88 9.83
N ASP A 230 -12.47 -13.29 9.59
CA ASP A 230 -13.48 -13.86 8.70
C ASP A 230 -12.99 -13.86 7.23
N VAL A 231 -12.68 -12.69 6.69
CA VAL A 231 -12.37 -12.51 5.26
C VAL A 231 -11.03 -13.15 4.89
N TYR A 232 -9.99 -12.96 5.70
CA TYR A 232 -8.65 -13.52 5.45
C TYR A 232 -8.46 -14.90 6.10
N GLY A 233 -9.40 -15.40 6.88
CA GLY A 233 -9.37 -16.78 7.38
C GLY A 233 -10.20 -17.76 6.54
N THR A 234 -11.18 -17.27 5.76
CA THR A 234 -12.15 -18.14 5.08
C THR A 234 -12.27 -17.89 3.57
N ILE A 235 -12.20 -16.63 3.12
CA ILE A 235 -12.47 -16.26 1.72
C ILE A 235 -11.16 -16.11 0.94
N LEU A 236 -10.32 -15.15 1.32
CA LEU A 236 -9.16 -14.70 0.54
C LEU A 236 -7.87 -15.47 0.86
N ALA A 237 -7.84 -16.19 1.97
CA ALA A 237 -6.66 -16.88 2.46
C ALA A 237 -7.00 -18.28 2.98
N ASP A 238 -5.99 -19.15 3.00
CA ASP A 238 -6.09 -20.48 3.61
C ASP A 238 -5.89 -20.41 5.13
N ARG A 239 -5.28 -19.33 5.63
CA ARG A 239 -5.05 -19.11 7.05
C ARG A 239 -4.89 -17.63 7.37
N PHE A 240 -5.47 -17.20 8.50
CA PHE A 240 -5.16 -15.95 9.18
C PHE A 240 -4.78 -16.24 10.63
N GLU A 241 -3.69 -15.64 11.12
CA GLU A 241 -3.12 -15.87 12.44
C GLU A 241 -3.02 -14.54 13.19
N PRO A 242 -4.06 -14.13 13.95
CA PRO A 242 -4.11 -12.83 14.61
C PRO A 242 -2.89 -12.49 15.47
N GLU A 243 -2.29 -13.50 16.11
CA GLU A 243 -1.09 -13.36 16.95
C GLU A 243 0.11 -12.85 16.15
N ARG A 244 0.24 -13.27 14.89
CA ARG A 244 1.33 -12.84 13.99
C ARG A 244 1.21 -11.36 13.62
N ALA A 245 0.01 -10.81 13.61
CA ALA A 245 -0.18 -9.36 13.42
C ALA A 245 0.42 -8.56 14.59
N LEU A 246 0.50 -9.15 15.78
CA LEU A 246 1.03 -8.50 16.99
C LEU A 246 2.53 -8.73 17.20
N GLU A 247 3.18 -9.62 16.45
CA GLU A 247 4.61 -9.91 16.60
C GLU A 247 5.47 -8.64 16.46
N GLY A 248 6.21 -8.30 17.50
CA GLY A 248 7.03 -7.09 17.55
C GLY A 248 6.23 -5.77 17.47
N LEU A 249 4.94 -5.75 17.86
CA LEU A 249 4.19 -4.49 17.93
C LEU A 249 4.79 -3.60 19.01
N GLY A 250 5.18 -2.38 18.64
CA GLY A 250 5.91 -1.44 19.51
C GLY A 250 7.42 -1.35 19.24
N GLY A 251 7.97 -2.13 18.29
CA GLY A 251 9.31 -1.88 17.73
C GLY A 251 9.96 -3.10 17.07
N PRO A 252 11.09 -2.92 16.34
CA PRO A 252 11.26 -1.89 15.31
C PRO A 252 10.06 -1.88 14.38
N LEU A 253 9.73 -0.73 13.80
CA LEU A 253 8.59 -0.63 12.89
C LEU A 253 8.83 -1.48 11.63
N ARG A 254 7.76 -1.98 11.03
CA ARG A 254 7.82 -2.75 9.78
C ARG A 254 8.36 -1.89 8.63
N ILE A 255 8.14 -0.58 8.68
CA ILE A 255 8.68 0.38 7.70
C ILE A 255 10.21 0.47 7.74
N GLU A 256 10.84 0.16 8.86
CA GLU A 256 12.31 0.11 8.99
C GLU A 256 12.91 -1.17 8.41
N GLN A 257 12.07 -2.17 8.15
CA GLN A 257 12.47 -3.52 7.74
C GLN A 257 12.14 -3.80 6.26
N ASN A 258 11.81 -2.75 5.52
CA ASN A 258 11.49 -2.78 4.10
C ASN A 258 12.73 -2.96 3.21
N TYR A 259 12.52 -3.26 1.94
CA TYR A 259 13.55 -3.26 0.92
C TYR A 259 13.15 -2.35 -0.25
N PHE A 260 14.16 -1.75 -0.88
CA PHE A 260 13.99 -0.99 -2.11
C PHE A 260 14.44 -1.84 -3.29
N LYS A 261 13.75 -1.72 -4.42
CA LYS A 261 14.08 -2.45 -5.64
C LYS A 261 15.10 -1.67 -6.45
N LEU A 262 16.19 -2.35 -6.82
CA LEU A 262 17.23 -1.78 -7.69
C LEU A 262 16.94 -2.02 -9.18
N TYR A 263 16.03 -2.94 -9.48
CA TYR A 263 15.63 -3.33 -10.84
C TYR A 263 14.11 -3.24 -10.99
N ALA A 264 13.67 -2.74 -12.14
CA ALA A 264 12.26 -2.58 -12.52
C ALA A 264 11.61 -3.90 -12.93
N CYS A 265 11.45 -4.80 -11.97
CA CYS A 265 10.82 -6.10 -12.15
C CYS A 265 10.48 -6.76 -10.80
N CYS A 266 9.67 -7.82 -10.85
CA CYS A 266 9.40 -8.70 -9.73
C CYS A 266 10.67 -9.07 -8.96
N ARG A 267 10.61 -9.00 -7.63
CA ARG A 267 11.75 -9.25 -6.74
C ARG A 267 12.41 -10.61 -6.96
N TYR A 268 11.65 -11.62 -7.37
CA TYR A 268 12.20 -12.95 -7.67
C TYR A 268 13.19 -12.98 -8.84
N ASN A 269 13.28 -11.92 -9.64
CA ASN A 269 14.30 -11.83 -10.69
C ASN A 269 15.61 -11.18 -10.18
N HIS A 270 15.59 -10.53 -9.01
CA HIS A 270 16.69 -9.66 -8.57
C HIS A 270 17.97 -10.46 -8.28
N PHE A 271 17.87 -11.63 -7.66
CA PHE A 271 19.07 -12.44 -7.36
C PHE A 271 19.76 -12.94 -8.64
N ALA A 272 18.99 -13.26 -9.69
CA ALA A 272 19.53 -13.65 -10.98
C ALA A 272 20.23 -12.47 -11.66
N LEU A 273 19.63 -11.28 -11.60
CA LEU A 273 20.23 -10.04 -12.11
C LEU A 273 21.51 -9.65 -11.34
N ASP A 274 21.52 -9.79 -10.03
CA ASP A 274 22.69 -9.50 -9.19
C ASP A 274 23.87 -10.42 -9.52
N ALA A 275 23.61 -11.68 -9.88
CA ALA A 275 24.65 -12.61 -10.33
C ALA A 275 25.12 -12.32 -11.76
N LEU A 276 24.17 -12.06 -12.67
CA LEU A 276 24.45 -11.92 -14.11
C LEU A 276 25.12 -10.59 -14.46
N LEU A 277 24.65 -9.47 -13.90
CA LEU A 277 25.11 -8.14 -14.31
C LEU A 277 26.61 -7.89 -14.11
N PRO A 278 27.25 -8.31 -12.99
CA PRO A 278 28.70 -8.18 -12.84
C PRO A 278 29.47 -9.01 -13.87
N MET A 279 29.00 -10.22 -14.18
CA MET A 279 29.62 -11.10 -15.19
C MET A 279 29.51 -10.48 -16.59
N ALA A 280 28.34 -9.96 -16.94
CA ALA A 280 28.09 -9.29 -18.21
C ALA A 280 28.93 -8.02 -18.36
N ARG A 281 28.98 -7.17 -17.33
CA ARG A 281 29.80 -5.93 -17.32
C ARG A 281 31.30 -6.21 -17.43
N ALA A 282 31.77 -7.32 -16.86
CA ALA A 282 33.15 -7.77 -16.99
C ALA A 282 33.47 -8.48 -18.32
N GLY A 283 32.48 -8.60 -19.23
CA GLY A 283 32.63 -9.29 -20.51
C GLY A 283 32.82 -10.80 -20.39
N ARG A 284 32.50 -11.40 -19.23
CA ARG A 284 32.65 -12.85 -18.98
C ARG A 284 31.50 -13.67 -19.56
N VAL A 285 30.36 -13.04 -19.79
CA VAL A 285 29.17 -13.62 -20.43
C VAL A 285 28.54 -12.56 -21.33
N ARG A 286 28.22 -12.93 -22.56
CA ARG A 286 27.44 -12.13 -23.51
C ARG A 286 26.20 -12.93 -23.91
N ALA A 287 25.19 -12.25 -24.46
CA ALA A 287 23.98 -12.91 -24.95
C ALA A 287 24.28 -14.02 -25.96
N ALA A 288 25.29 -13.83 -26.83
CA ALA A 288 25.72 -14.84 -27.80
C ALA A 288 26.39 -16.08 -27.18
N ASP A 289 26.80 -16.01 -25.91
CA ASP A 289 27.45 -17.12 -25.21
C ASP A 289 26.43 -18.03 -24.48
N VAL A 290 25.12 -17.73 -24.58
CA VAL A 290 24.03 -18.42 -23.86
C VAL A 290 23.15 -19.18 -24.86
N GLU A 291 23.12 -20.51 -24.77
CA GLU A 291 22.31 -21.36 -25.64
C GLU A 291 20.81 -21.37 -25.28
N ARG A 292 20.49 -21.14 -24.00
CA ARG A 292 19.12 -21.13 -23.44
C ARG A 292 19.02 -20.35 -22.14
#